data_AF-A0A538QU95-F1
#
_entry.id   AF-A0A538QU95-F1
#
_cell.length_a   1.000
_cell.length_b   1.000
_cell.length_c   1.000
_cell.angle_alpha   90.00
_cell.angle_beta   90.00
_cell.angle_gamma   90.00
#
_symmetry.space_group_name_H-M   'P 1'
#
loop_
_entity.id
_entity.type
_entity.pdbx_description
1 polymer ?
#
loop_
_entity_poly.entity_id
_entity_poly.type
_entity_poly.pdbx_seq_one_letter_code
_entity_poly.pdbx_strand_id
1 'polypeptide(L)'
;MTARALVLAAAVLAAPAAHAEPSDRTLVLTGLAMAPPTYLIGVSLHESSHALAAVVAGATVDQLHLFPPGRDPSTNTFRFGWTYVHGLRTRGDKLAFYIAPKITDAAVLGGFAALAFTGAWPHNRYGQLALTVFATGLWVDFSKDVVLFAPTNDVVKVFDLWCMTGWRQVPARLVYAGVVVGLGLVVARGYERTFDRSSTAPAGTPAQAARATLIVPLTLTTF
;
A
#
# COMPACT_ATOMS: atom_id res chain seq x y z
N MET A 1 -22.07 -21.56 -30.29
CA MET A 1 -20.62 -21.78 -30.03
C MET A 1 -20.32 -23.25 -30.31
N THR A 2 -19.34 -23.55 -31.15
CA THR A 2 -19.00 -24.93 -31.54
C THR A 2 -18.15 -25.60 -30.45
N ALA A 3 -18.24 -26.92 -30.29
CA ALA A 3 -17.52 -27.68 -29.26
C ALA A 3 -15.99 -27.43 -29.26
N ARG A 4 -15.41 -27.06 -30.41
CA ARG A 4 -14.00 -26.66 -30.54
C ARG A 4 -13.67 -25.36 -29.78
N ALA A 5 -14.58 -24.39 -29.74
CA ALA A 5 -14.38 -23.14 -29.00
C ALA A 5 -14.41 -23.37 -27.48
N LEU A 6 -15.22 -24.32 -27.01
CA LEU A 6 -15.27 -24.74 -25.60
C LEU A 6 -14.00 -25.48 -25.18
N VAL A 7 -13.46 -26.36 -26.03
CA VAL A 7 -12.20 -27.08 -25.77
C VAL A 7 -11.00 -26.12 -25.78
N LEU A 8 -10.97 -25.15 -26.70
CA LEU A 8 -9.92 -24.11 -26.71
C LEU A 8 -10.02 -23.18 -25.50
N ALA A 9 -11.23 -22.76 -25.10
CA ALA A 9 -11.41 -21.96 -23.89
C ALA A 9 -11.03 -22.73 -22.63
N ALA A 10 -11.39 -24.02 -22.54
CA ALA A 10 -11.00 -24.88 -21.43
C ALA A 10 -9.47 -25.13 -21.41
N ALA A 11 -8.83 -25.26 -22.57
CA ALA A 11 -7.37 -25.43 -22.66
C ALA A 11 -6.60 -24.15 -22.32
N VAL A 12 -7.13 -22.97 -22.63
CA VAL A 12 -6.54 -21.67 -22.23
C VAL A 12 -6.73 -21.42 -20.73
N LEU A 13 -7.86 -21.80 -20.16
CA LEU A 13 -8.12 -21.70 -18.72
C LEU A 13 -7.38 -22.76 -17.89
N ALA A 14 -7.08 -23.92 -18.48
CA ALA A 14 -6.33 -25.01 -17.86
C ALA A 14 -4.82 -24.98 -18.17
N ALA A 15 -4.36 -24.03 -18.99
CA ALA A 15 -2.94 -23.85 -19.24
C ALA A 15 -2.28 -23.40 -17.93
N PRO A 16 -1.31 -24.15 -17.39
CA PRO A 16 -0.55 -23.66 -16.25
C PRO A 16 0.15 -22.38 -16.70
N ALA A 17 -0.15 -21.26 -16.01
CA ALA A 17 0.53 -20.01 -16.24
C ALA A 17 1.99 -20.17 -15.80
N ALA A 18 2.83 -20.69 -16.69
CA ALA A 18 4.27 -20.62 -16.57
C ALA A 18 4.70 -19.17 -16.83
N HIS A 19 4.24 -18.24 -15.99
CA HIS A 19 4.83 -16.92 -15.95
C HIS A 19 6.22 -17.09 -15.34
N ALA A 20 7.25 -16.92 -16.16
CA ALA A 20 8.60 -16.79 -15.67
C ALA A 20 8.60 -15.72 -14.57
N GLU A 21 9.14 -16.06 -13.39
CA GLU A 21 9.27 -15.12 -12.29
C GLU A 21 9.95 -13.82 -12.78
N PRO A 22 9.39 -12.64 -12.47
CA PRO A 22 9.93 -11.40 -12.99
C PRO A 22 11.36 -11.18 -12.47
N SER A 23 12.23 -10.67 -13.34
CA SER A 23 13.56 -10.23 -12.91
C SER A 23 13.46 -9.06 -11.94
N ASP A 24 14.46 -8.86 -11.09
CA ASP A 24 14.45 -7.74 -10.14
C ASP A 24 14.44 -6.38 -10.87
N ARG A 25 15.08 -6.30 -12.05
CA ARG A 25 14.98 -5.12 -12.93
C ARG A 25 13.53 -4.86 -13.37
N THR A 26 12.81 -5.91 -13.76
CA THR A 26 11.40 -5.80 -14.13
C THR A 26 10.58 -5.30 -12.95
N LEU A 27 10.79 -5.84 -11.75
CA LEU A 27 10.08 -5.41 -10.54
C LEU A 27 10.38 -3.96 -10.17
N VAL A 28 11.64 -3.51 -10.26
CA VAL A 28 11.98 -2.11 -10.01
C VAL A 28 11.26 -1.19 -10.98
N LEU A 29 11.27 -1.50 -12.28
CA LEU A 29 10.57 -0.71 -13.29
C LEU A 29 9.05 -0.71 -13.07
N THR A 30 8.48 -1.85 -12.71
CA THR A 30 7.06 -1.92 -12.34
C THR A 30 6.77 -1.07 -11.11
N GLY A 31 7.62 -1.09 -10.09
CA GLY A 31 7.45 -0.28 -8.88
C GLY A 31 7.47 1.22 -9.18
N LEU A 32 8.37 1.65 -10.07
CA LEU A 32 8.39 3.04 -10.55
C LEU A 32 7.11 3.39 -11.33
N ALA A 33 6.64 2.51 -12.21
CA ALA A 33 5.41 2.70 -12.97
C ALA A 33 4.15 2.73 -12.06
N MET A 34 4.23 2.15 -10.87
CA MET A 34 3.15 2.18 -9.89
C MET A 34 3.08 3.49 -9.09
N ALA A 35 4.11 4.34 -9.11
CA ALA A 35 4.11 5.56 -8.31
C ALA A 35 2.93 6.51 -8.63
N PRO A 36 2.59 6.83 -9.89
CA PRO A 36 1.44 7.67 -10.20
C PRO A 36 0.08 7.12 -9.71
N PRO A 37 -0.31 5.85 -9.99
CA PRO A 37 -1.58 5.34 -9.49
C PRO A 37 -1.59 5.22 -7.95
N THR A 38 -0.49 4.81 -7.31
CA THR A 38 -0.45 4.77 -5.83
C THR A 38 -0.57 6.15 -5.22
N TYR A 39 0.02 7.17 -5.86
CA TYR A 39 -0.11 8.55 -5.46
C TYR A 39 -1.58 9.02 -5.51
N LEU A 40 -2.28 8.77 -6.63
CA LEU A 40 -3.69 9.14 -6.76
C LEU A 40 -4.57 8.45 -5.71
N ILE A 41 -4.33 7.16 -5.46
CA ILE A 41 -5.07 6.41 -4.45
C ILE A 41 -4.76 6.96 -3.05
N GLY A 42 -3.49 7.24 -2.74
CA GLY A 42 -3.08 7.81 -1.46
C GLY A 42 -3.74 9.15 -1.16
N VAL A 43 -3.69 10.09 -2.11
CA VAL A 43 -4.38 11.39 -1.98
C VAL A 43 -5.88 11.20 -1.85
N SER A 44 -6.48 10.32 -2.66
CA SER A 44 -7.92 10.05 -2.60
C SER A 44 -8.34 9.51 -1.23
N LEU A 45 -7.59 8.57 -0.66
CA LEU A 45 -7.85 8.02 0.67
C LEU A 45 -7.68 9.08 1.76
N HIS A 46 -6.62 9.88 1.68
CA HIS A 46 -6.31 10.91 2.65
C HIS A 46 -7.42 11.96 2.71
N GLU A 47 -7.73 12.60 1.59
CA GLU A 47 -8.75 13.65 1.51
C GLU A 47 -10.17 13.11 1.75
N SER A 48 -10.48 11.90 1.27
CA SER A 48 -11.79 11.28 1.54
C SER A 48 -11.97 10.94 3.02
N SER A 49 -10.89 10.65 3.75
CA SER A 49 -10.95 10.42 5.20
C SER A 49 -11.31 11.69 5.96
N HIS A 50 -10.76 12.85 5.56
CA HIS A 50 -11.19 14.15 6.05
C HIS A 50 -12.68 14.40 5.79
N ALA A 51 -13.11 14.20 4.54
CA ALA A 51 -14.49 14.41 4.13
C ALA A 51 -15.46 13.52 4.92
N LEU A 52 -15.14 12.22 5.06
CA LEU A 52 -15.96 11.28 5.83
C LEU A 52 -16.04 11.67 7.31
N ALA A 53 -14.91 12.01 7.93
CA ALA A 53 -14.89 12.44 9.32
C ALA A 53 -15.73 13.70 9.56
N ALA A 54 -15.71 14.66 8.62
CA ALA A 54 -16.56 15.83 8.68
C ALA A 54 -18.05 15.47 8.60
N VAL A 55 -18.44 14.61 7.65
CA VAL A 55 -19.84 14.17 7.51
C VAL A 55 -20.32 13.44 8.77
N VAL A 56 -19.50 12.56 9.34
CA VAL A 56 -19.83 11.84 10.59
C VAL A 56 -19.98 12.81 11.77
N ALA A 57 -19.21 13.91 11.80
CA ALA A 57 -19.36 14.96 12.80
C ALA A 57 -20.56 15.91 12.54
N GLY A 58 -21.36 15.66 11.50
CA GLY A 58 -22.49 16.50 11.12
C GLY A 58 -22.09 17.82 10.44
N ALA A 59 -20.87 17.91 9.93
CA ALA A 59 -20.40 19.01 9.11
C ALA A 59 -20.67 18.76 7.62
N THR A 60 -20.57 19.81 6.82
CA THR A 60 -20.75 19.75 5.36
C THR A 60 -19.39 19.80 4.67
N VAL A 61 -19.23 19.03 3.60
CA VAL A 61 -18.05 19.10 2.72
C VAL A 61 -18.36 20.06 1.58
N ASP A 62 -17.67 21.19 1.55
CA ASP A 62 -17.82 22.22 0.52
C ASP A 62 -17.07 21.86 -0.75
N GLN A 63 -15.87 21.30 -0.58
CA GLN A 63 -15.02 20.90 -1.69
C GLN A 63 -14.17 19.70 -1.29
N LEU A 64 -14.09 18.73 -2.19
CA LEU A 64 -13.15 17.62 -2.15
C LEU A 64 -12.35 17.64 -3.46
N HIS A 65 -11.12 18.15 -3.41
CA HIS A 65 -10.23 18.25 -4.57
C HIS A 65 -9.14 17.20 -4.48
N LEU A 66 -9.18 16.21 -5.37
CA LEU A 66 -8.24 15.08 -5.37
C LEU A 66 -7.14 15.21 -6.43
N PHE A 67 -7.45 15.87 -7.56
CA PHE A 67 -6.56 15.96 -8.72
C PHE A 67 -7.05 17.07 -9.68
N PRO A 68 -6.15 17.74 -10.44
CA PRO A 68 -4.69 17.65 -10.37
C PRO A 68 -4.11 18.37 -9.16
N PRO A 69 -2.88 18.01 -8.73
CA PRO A 69 -2.12 18.81 -7.77
C PRO A 69 -1.97 20.23 -8.28
N GLY A 70 -1.98 21.18 -7.38
CA GLY A 70 -1.96 22.58 -7.79
C GLY A 70 -1.87 23.54 -6.65
N ARG A 71 -2.03 24.82 -6.98
CA ARG A 71 -2.04 25.88 -6.00
C ARG A 71 -3.44 25.98 -5.40
N ASP A 72 -3.54 25.70 -4.12
CA ASP A 72 -4.76 25.89 -3.34
C ASP A 72 -5.21 27.36 -3.47
N PRO A 73 -6.45 27.63 -3.93
CA PRO A 73 -6.93 29.00 -4.13
C PRO A 73 -7.19 29.77 -2.83
N SER A 74 -7.40 29.09 -1.71
CA SER A 74 -7.66 29.68 -0.39
C SER A 74 -6.38 30.04 0.35
N THR A 75 -5.33 29.21 0.25
CA THR A 75 -4.07 29.43 0.98
C THR A 75 -2.90 29.82 0.09
N ASN A 76 -3.07 29.80 -1.23
CA ASN A 76 -2.03 30.14 -2.21
C ASN A 76 -0.76 29.27 -2.09
N THR A 77 -0.89 28.04 -1.57
CA THR A 77 0.20 27.07 -1.39
C THR A 77 0.03 25.89 -2.34
N PHE A 78 1.13 25.26 -2.74
CA PHE A 78 1.05 24.03 -3.52
C PHE A 78 0.53 22.88 -2.65
N ARG A 79 -0.48 22.18 -3.13
CA ARG A 79 -1.09 21.02 -2.46
C ARG A 79 -1.38 19.91 -3.46
N PHE A 80 -1.31 18.69 -2.95
CA PHE A 80 -1.62 17.49 -3.70
C PHE A 80 -3.12 17.23 -3.78
N GLY A 81 -3.84 17.53 -2.71
CA GLY A 81 -5.29 17.58 -2.62
C GLY A 81 -5.70 18.59 -1.54
N TRP A 82 -7.00 18.85 -1.43
CA TRP A 82 -7.55 19.60 -0.31
C TRP A 82 -9.03 19.30 -0.10
N THR A 83 -9.43 19.35 1.17
CA THR A 83 -10.82 19.21 1.59
C THR A 83 -11.25 20.44 2.38
N TYR A 84 -12.29 21.13 1.91
CA TYR A 84 -12.93 22.21 2.64
C TYR A 84 -14.23 21.75 3.24
N VAL A 85 -14.43 22.13 4.49
CA VAL A 85 -15.59 21.77 5.28
C VAL A 85 -16.05 22.95 6.11
N HIS A 86 -17.35 23.01 6.39
CA HIS A 86 -17.90 23.94 7.36
C HIS A 86 -18.82 23.21 8.35
N GLY A 87 -18.94 23.75 9.56
CA GLY A 87 -19.84 23.21 10.57
C GLY A 87 -19.19 22.29 11.61
N LEU A 88 -17.86 22.14 11.65
CA LEU A 88 -17.17 21.48 12.77
C LEU A 88 -17.25 22.36 14.03
N ARG A 89 -18.10 21.98 14.99
CA ARG A 89 -18.49 22.85 16.13
C ARG A 89 -17.55 22.72 17.31
N THR A 90 -17.13 21.50 17.62
CA THR A 90 -16.35 21.22 18.82
C THR A 90 -14.86 21.07 18.51
N ARG A 91 -14.03 21.12 19.55
CA ARG A 91 -12.60 20.76 19.46
C ARG A 91 -12.45 19.29 19.06
N GLY A 92 -13.34 18.42 19.54
CA GLY A 92 -13.36 17.00 19.19
C GLY A 92 -13.61 16.77 17.70
N ASP A 93 -14.55 17.48 17.11
CA ASP A 93 -14.89 17.37 15.67
C ASP A 93 -13.67 17.75 14.81
N LYS A 94 -13.00 18.85 15.18
CA LYS A 94 -11.79 19.31 14.49
C LYS A 94 -10.64 18.33 14.64
N LEU A 95 -10.47 17.76 15.83
CA LEU A 95 -9.45 16.75 16.09
C LEU A 95 -9.71 15.49 15.25
N ALA A 96 -10.95 14.98 15.25
CA ALA A 96 -11.37 13.84 14.46
C ALA A 96 -11.15 14.09 12.96
N PHE A 97 -11.50 15.28 12.47
CA PHE A 97 -11.25 15.70 11.10
C PHE A 97 -9.76 15.62 10.74
N TYR A 98 -8.87 16.27 11.49
CA TYR A 98 -7.44 16.31 11.14
C TYR A 98 -6.73 14.98 11.34
N ILE A 99 -7.13 14.15 12.30
CA ILE A 99 -6.47 12.86 12.55
C ILE A 99 -6.99 11.73 11.66
N ALA A 100 -8.16 11.89 11.04
CA ALA A 100 -8.81 10.82 10.26
C ALA A 100 -7.92 10.20 9.18
N PRO A 101 -7.20 10.96 8.34
CA PRO A 101 -6.30 10.36 7.36
C PRO A 101 -5.22 9.48 7.99
N LYS A 102 -4.68 9.90 9.15
CA LYS A 102 -3.67 9.12 9.88
C LYS A 102 -4.21 7.82 10.44
N ILE A 103 -5.46 7.82 10.90
CA ILE A 103 -6.13 6.60 11.33
C ILE A 103 -6.31 5.66 10.14
N THR A 104 -6.77 6.18 8.99
CA THR A 104 -6.93 5.40 7.76
C THR A 104 -5.60 4.79 7.31
N ASP A 105 -4.54 5.61 7.23
CA ASP A 105 -3.22 5.16 6.80
C ASP A 105 -2.65 4.12 7.78
N ALA A 106 -2.80 4.32 9.09
CA ALA A 106 -2.37 3.36 10.11
C ALA A 106 -3.13 2.03 10.01
N ALA A 107 -4.45 2.07 9.75
CA ALA A 107 -5.26 0.88 9.58
C ALA A 107 -4.82 0.08 8.34
N VAL A 108 -4.59 0.77 7.22
CA VAL A 108 -4.14 0.14 5.97
C VAL A 108 -2.71 -0.42 6.12
N LEU A 109 -1.79 0.34 6.75
CA LEU A 109 -0.45 -0.15 7.07
C LEU A 109 -0.48 -1.31 8.07
N GLY A 110 -1.40 -1.32 9.02
CA GLY A 110 -1.62 -2.44 9.94
C GLY A 110 -2.09 -3.70 9.20
N GLY A 111 -3.00 -3.56 8.23
CA GLY A 111 -3.41 -4.64 7.35
C GLY A 111 -2.23 -5.17 6.50
N PHE A 112 -1.42 -4.27 5.95
CA PHE A 112 -0.19 -4.63 5.26
C PHE A 112 0.79 -5.37 6.18
N ALA A 113 0.99 -4.90 7.42
CA ALA A 113 1.83 -5.56 8.42
C ALA A 113 1.32 -6.98 8.71
N ALA A 114 0.00 -7.14 8.90
CA ALA A 114 -0.59 -8.44 9.11
C ALA A 114 -0.27 -9.39 7.94
N LEU A 115 -0.38 -8.95 6.69
CA LEU A 115 0.04 -9.76 5.53
C LEU A 115 1.55 -10.06 5.55
N ALA A 116 2.38 -9.05 5.82
CA ALA A 116 3.84 -9.15 5.76
C ALA A 116 4.45 -10.02 6.87
N PHE A 117 3.77 -10.14 8.02
CA PHE A 117 4.24 -10.94 9.17
C PHE A 117 3.49 -12.24 9.38
N THR A 118 2.46 -12.53 8.56
CA THR A 118 1.75 -13.81 8.59
C THR A 118 2.05 -14.66 7.34
N GLY A 119 1.44 -15.84 7.28
CA GLY A 119 1.45 -16.71 6.11
C GLY A 119 0.57 -16.24 4.95
N ALA A 120 -0.16 -15.13 5.09
CA ALA A 120 -1.13 -14.65 4.09
C ALA A 120 -0.52 -13.78 2.97
N TRP A 121 0.81 -13.72 2.86
CA TRP A 121 1.48 -12.92 1.83
C TRP A 121 1.19 -13.45 0.42
N PRO A 122 0.89 -12.58 -0.57
CA PRO A 122 0.57 -13.03 -1.92
C PRO A 122 1.70 -13.84 -2.54
N HIS A 123 1.39 -14.88 -3.32
CA HIS A 123 2.42 -15.67 -4.01
C HIS A 123 2.95 -14.96 -5.26
N ASN A 124 2.15 -14.09 -5.88
CA ASN A 124 2.51 -13.33 -7.07
C ASN A 124 3.42 -12.14 -6.72
N ARG A 125 4.66 -12.10 -7.26
CA ARG A 125 5.63 -11.01 -7.00
C ARG A 125 5.15 -9.62 -7.42
N TYR A 126 4.34 -9.49 -8.46
CA TYR A 126 3.71 -8.20 -8.80
C TYR A 126 2.68 -7.78 -7.76
N GLY A 127 1.92 -8.73 -7.22
CA GLY A 127 0.99 -8.47 -6.11
C GLY A 127 1.71 -8.05 -4.83
N GLN A 128 2.81 -8.74 -4.49
CA GLN A 128 3.67 -8.36 -3.37
C GLN A 128 4.25 -6.96 -3.54
N LEU A 129 4.82 -6.68 -4.73
CA LEU A 129 5.34 -5.36 -5.07
C LEU A 129 4.26 -4.28 -4.99
N ALA A 130 3.06 -4.55 -5.52
CA ALA A 130 1.95 -3.60 -5.48
C ALA A 130 1.57 -3.21 -4.06
N LEU A 131 1.43 -4.20 -3.17
CA LEU A 131 1.16 -3.96 -1.75
C LEU A 131 2.28 -3.17 -1.10
N THR A 132 3.53 -3.54 -1.34
CA THR A 132 4.68 -2.88 -0.71
C THR A 132 4.86 -1.45 -1.21
N VAL A 133 4.74 -1.17 -2.51
CA VAL A 133 4.82 0.20 -3.06
C VAL A 133 3.68 1.07 -2.52
N PHE A 134 2.47 0.51 -2.43
CA PHE A 134 1.34 1.22 -1.85
C PHE A 134 1.58 1.54 -0.36
N ALA A 135 2.07 0.57 0.43
CA ALA A 135 2.45 0.78 1.82
C ALA A 135 3.57 1.83 1.97
N THR A 136 4.55 1.85 1.06
CA THR A 136 5.59 2.91 1.01
C THR A 136 4.96 4.29 0.85
N GLY A 137 3.95 4.43 -0.01
CA GLY A 137 3.23 5.71 -0.19
C GLY A 137 2.61 6.22 1.11
N LEU A 138 1.91 5.35 1.84
CA LEU A 138 1.32 5.68 3.15
C LEU A 138 2.38 5.99 4.20
N TRP A 139 3.48 5.24 4.21
CA TRP A 139 4.60 5.50 5.12
C TRP A 139 5.27 6.85 4.85
N VAL A 140 5.37 7.27 3.58
CA VAL A 140 5.86 8.62 3.22
C VAL A 140 4.92 9.70 3.76
N ASP A 141 3.60 9.50 3.70
CA ASP A 141 2.61 10.43 4.26
C ASP A 141 2.75 10.58 5.78
N PHE A 142 3.09 9.51 6.49
CA PHE A 142 3.47 9.58 7.91
C PHE A 142 4.81 10.29 8.11
N SER A 143 5.81 9.93 7.32
CA SER A 143 7.19 10.38 7.50
C SER A 143 7.36 11.88 7.34
N LYS A 144 6.60 12.51 6.43
CA LYS A 144 6.68 13.96 6.24
C LYS A 144 6.35 14.75 7.52
N ASP A 145 5.48 14.24 8.39
CA ASP A 145 5.02 15.01 9.56
C ASP A 145 6.06 15.03 10.70
N VAL A 146 7.06 14.14 10.66
CA VAL A 146 8.21 14.17 11.57
C VAL A 146 9.02 15.45 11.36
N VAL A 147 9.18 15.86 10.10
CA VAL A 147 10.05 16.98 9.70
C VAL A 147 9.30 18.24 9.29
N LEU A 148 8.01 18.14 8.94
CA LEU A 148 7.21 19.27 8.50
C LEU A 148 6.47 19.93 9.67
N PHE A 149 6.85 21.17 9.98
CA PHE A 149 6.23 22.00 11.03
C PHE A 149 5.31 23.08 10.47
N ALA A 150 4.87 22.94 9.21
CA ALA A 150 4.03 23.92 8.56
C ALA A 150 2.64 24.03 9.25
N PRO A 151 2.08 25.23 9.42
CA PRO A 151 0.75 25.40 10.05
C PRO A 151 -0.41 24.75 9.29
N THR A 152 -0.20 24.33 8.05
CA THR A 152 -1.18 23.62 7.21
C THR A 152 -1.09 22.10 7.34
N ASN A 153 -0.17 21.58 8.17
CA ASN A 153 -0.01 20.15 8.39
C ASN A 153 -1.00 19.63 9.43
N ASP A 154 -1.61 18.47 9.19
CA ASP A 154 -2.67 17.94 10.05
C ASP A 154 -2.16 17.60 11.46
N VAL A 155 -0.97 17.00 11.58
CA VAL A 155 -0.38 16.67 12.88
C VAL A 155 -0.07 17.94 13.67
N VAL A 156 0.40 18.99 12.99
CA VAL A 156 0.59 20.32 13.63
C VAL A 156 -0.76 20.87 14.11
N LYS A 157 -1.83 20.79 13.30
CA LYS A 157 -3.17 21.22 13.73
C LYS A 157 -3.69 20.43 14.93
N VAL A 158 -3.44 19.12 14.95
CA VAL A 158 -3.78 18.25 16.10
C VAL A 158 -3.06 18.71 17.36
N PHE A 159 -1.75 18.99 17.29
CA PHE A 159 -0.98 19.50 18.42
C PHE A 159 -1.46 20.87 18.89
N ASP A 160 -1.78 21.78 17.97
CA ASP A 160 -2.34 23.10 18.29
C ASP A 160 -3.68 22.96 19.04
N LEU A 161 -4.55 22.06 18.58
CA LEU A 161 -5.85 21.79 19.22
C LEU A 161 -5.69 21.20 20.63
N TRP A 162 -4.61 20.44 20.88
CA TRP A 162 -4.24 19.97 22.21
C TRP A 162 -3.40 20.95 23.03
N CYS A 163 -3.19 22.17 22.54
CA CYS A 163 -2.38 23.19 23.20
C CYS A 163 -0.92 22.74 23.45
N MET A 164 -0.41 21.85 22.60
CA MET A 164 0.98 21.38 22.62
C MET A 164 1.84 22.28 21.74
N THR A 165 2.41 23.34 22.31
CA THR A 165 3.30 24.27 21.59
C THR A 165 4.73 24.23 22.11
N GLY A 166 5.68 24.68 21.28
CA GLY A 166 7.10 24.79 21.64
C GLY A 166 7.68 23.44 22.10
N TRP A 167 8.16 23.36 23.34
CA TRP A 167 8.80 22.16 23.89
C TRP A 167 7.81 21.07 24.27
N ARG A 168 6.54 21.43 24.49
CA ARG A 168 5.49 20.48 24.90
C ARG A 168 5.16 19.47 23.81
N GLN A 169 5.46 19.78 22.54
CA GLN A 169 5.27 18.86 21.43
C GLN A 169 6.39 17.82 21.29
N VAL A 170 7.55 18.04 21.93
CA VAL A 170 8.75 17.19 21.72
C VAL A 170 8.48 15.72 22.06
N PRO A 171 7.88 15.38 23.22
CA PRO A 171 7.59 13.98 23.55
C PRO A 171 6.64 13.33 22.51
N ALA A 172 5.58 14.04 22.13
CA ALA A 172 4.61 13.53 21.15
C ALA A 172 5.26 13.30 19.77
N ARG A 173 6.15 14.20 19.35
CA ARG A 173 6.91 14.05 18.10
C ARG A 173 7.93 12.92 18.15
N LEU A 174 8.57 12.69 19.29
CA LEU A 174 9.48 11.54 19.46
C LEU A 174 8.72 10.22 19.39
N VAL A 175 7.55 10.13 20.03
CA VAL A 175 6.66 8.97 19.91
C VAL A 175 6.24 8.78 18.45
N TYR A 176 5.80 9.84 17.78
CA TYR A 176 5.41 9.79 16.38
C TYR A 176 6.57 9.34 15.48
N ALA A 177 7.77 9.88 15.66
CA ALA A 177 8.96 9.45 14.94
C ALA A 177 9.29 7.96 15.19
N GLY A 178 9.14 7.48 16.42
CA GLY A 178 9.26 6.06 16.75
C GLY A 178 8.26 5.19 15.99
N VAL A 179 6.99 5.62 15.90
CA VAL A 179 5.97 4.95 15.09
C VAL A 179 6.35 4.96 13.60
N VAL A 180 6.81 6.09 13.05
CA VAL A 180 7.27 6.19 11.66
C VAL A 180 8.41 5.22 11.38
N VAL A 181 9.41 5.12 12.25
CA VAL A 181 10.52 4.16 12.09
C VAL A 181 10.00 2.73 12.13
N GLY A 182 9.13 2.38 13.08
CA GLY A 182 8.52 1.05 13.17
C GLY A 182 7.76 0.67 11.90
N LEU A 183 6.93 1.58 11.37
CA LEU A 183 6.21 1.39 10.11
C LEU A 183 7.17 1.26 8.92
N GLY A 184 8.28 2.00 8.92
CA GLY A 184 9.32 1.88 7.90
C GLY A 184 9.97 0.49 7.89
N LEU A 185 10.21 -0.11 9.05
CA LEU A 185 10.72 -1.48 9.16
C LEU A 185 9.71 -2.52 8.65
N VAL A 186 8.40 -2.28 8.86
CA VAL A 186 7.34 -3.12 8.27
C VAL A 186 7.39 -3.06 6.74
N VAL A 187 7.51 -1.87 6.16
CA VAL A 187 7.63 -1.68 4.70
C VAL A 187 8.90 -2.35 4.17
N ALA A 188 10.04 -2.16 4.85
CA ALA A 188 11.30 -2.82 4.50
C ALA A 188 11.15 -4.35 4.47
N ARG A 189 10.47 -4.93 5.46
CA ARG A 189 10.17 -6.36 5.49
C ARG A 189 9.33 -6.82 4.30
N GLY A 190 8.38 -6.00 3.85
CA GLY A 190 7.63 -6.27 2.63
C GLY A 190 8.49 -6.29 1.37
N TYR A 191 9.49 -5.40 1.28
CA TYR A 191 10.46 -5.43 0.18
C TYR A 191 11.36 -6.66 0.24
N GLU A 192 11.89 -7.02 1.41
CA GLU A 192 12.65 -8.26 1.61
C GLU A 192 11.86 -9.46 1.09
N ARG A 193 10.59 -9.62 1.51
CA ARG A 193 9.74 -10.73 1.04
C ARG A 193 9.50 -10.70 -0.47
N THR A 194 9.42 -9.51 -1.07
CA THR A 194 9.24 -9.33 -2.52
C THR A 194 10.47 -9.74 -3.33
N PHE A 195 11.67 -9.51 -2.78
CA PHE A 195 12.95 -9.73 -3.47
C PHE A 195 13.66 -11.04 -3.09
N ASP A 196 13.32 -11.65 -1.95
CA ASP A 196 13.87 -12.93 -1.51
C ASP A 196 13.31 -14.10 -2.33
N ARG A 197 14.12 -14.60 -3.29
CA ARG A 197 13.77 -15.73 -4.17
C ARG A 197 13.66 -17.09 -3.46
N SER A 198 14.04 -17.16 -2.18
CA SER A 198 14.18 -18.42 -1.42
C SER A 198 12.85 -19.02 -0.96
N SER A 199 11.71 -18.38 -1.24
CA SER A 199 10.39 -18.79 -0.70
C SER A 199 9.47 -19.50 -1.71
N THR A 200 9.87 -19.60 -2.98
CA THR A 200 9.03 -20.09 -4.09
C THR A 200 9.55 -21.37 -4.74
N ALA A 201 10.26 -22.22 -4.01
CA ALA A 201 10.31 -23.63 -4.38
C ALA A 201 9.09 -24.31 -3.74
N PRO A 202 8.05 -24.72 -4.49
CA PRO A 202 7.15 -25.72 -3.95
C PRO A 202 8.01 -26.94 -3.63
N ALA A 203 7.94 -27.43 -2.39
CA ALA A 203 8.53 -28.72 -2.06
C ALA A 203 7.93 -29.74 -3.03
N GLY A 204 8.70 -30.11 -4.06
CA GLY A 204 8.33 -31.15 -4.99
C GLY A 204 7.98 -32.37 -4.15
N THR A 205 6.72 -32.81 -4.23
CA THR A 205 6.30 -34.04 -3.59
C THR A 205 7.24 -35.14 -4.10
N PRO A 206 7.82 -35.99 -3.24
CA PRO A 206 8.82 -37.01 -3.64
C PRO A 206 8.37 -37.93 -4.79
N ALA A 207 7.06 -37.97 -5.09
CA ALA A 207 6.48 -38.75 -6.17
C ALA A 207 6.84 -38.29 -7.60
N GLN A 208 7.29 -37.04 -7.82
CA GLN A 208 7.66 -36.58 -9.17
C GLN A 208 9.08 -36.97 -9.60
N ALA A 209 10.00 -37.22 -8.66
CA ALA A 209 11.35 -37.70 -8.98
C ALA A 209 11.38 -39.16 -9.47
N ALA A 210 10.38 -39.97 -9.08
CA ALA A 210 10.33 -41.40 -9.40
C ALA A 210 9.86 -41.72 -10.84
N ARG A 211 9.34 -40.74 -11.60
CA ARG A 211 8.84 -40.95 -12.97
C ARG A 211 9.83 -40.60 -14.08
N ALA A 212 11.00 -40.04 -13.75
CA ALA A 212 11.98 -39.61 -14.75
C ALA A 212 13.06 -40.67 -15.08
N THR A 213 13.05 -41.85 -14.46
CA THR A 213 14.16 -42.82 -14.56
C THR A 213 13.78 -44.18 -15.15
N LEU A 214 12.69 -44.30 -15.92
CA LEU A 214 12.36 -45.57 -16.57
C LEU A 214 11.81 -45.43 -17.99
N ILE A 215 12.65 -44.93 -18.90
CA ILE A 215 12.54 -45.27 -20.33
C ILE A 215 13.96 -45.58 -20.83
N VAL A 216 14.38 -46.82 -20.63
CA VAL A 216 15.47 -47.43 -21.40
C VAL A 216 14.81 -48.27 -22.50
N PRO A 217 15.00 -47.98 -23.80
CA PRO A 217 14.52 -48.87 -24.84
C PRO A 217 15.42 -50.10 -24.90
N LEU A 218 14.88 -51.25 -24.52
CA LEU A 218 15.50 -52.56 -24.71
C LEU A 218 15.21 -53.01 -26.16
N THR A 219 16.06 -52.65 -27.12
CA THR A 219 16.07 -53.30 -28.43
C THR A 219 17.10 -54.42 -28.40
N LEU A 220 16.62 -55.64 -28.17
CA LEU A 220 17.35 -56.89 -28.38
C LEU A 220 16.48 -57.74 -29.31
N THR A 221 16.80 -57.71 -30.60
CA THR A 221 16.30 -58.69 -31.57
C THR A 221 17.49 -59.25 -32.34
N THR A 222 17.89 -60.45 -31.96
CA THR A 222 18.53 -61.44 -32.82
C THR A 222 17.49 -62.52 -33.08
N PHE A 223 17.14 -62.74 -34.34
CA PHE A 223 17.06 -64.01 -35.07
C PHE A 223 16.71 -63.71 -36.53
#